data_AF-A0A4Z0ET22-F1
#
_entry.id   AF-A0A4Z0ET22-F1
#
_cell.length_a   1.000
_cell.length_b   1.000
_cell.length_c   1.000
_cell.angle_alpha   90.00
_cell.angle_beta   90.00
_cell.angle_gamma   90.00
#
_symmetry.space_group_name_H-M   'P 1'
#
loop_
_entity.id
_entity.type
_entity.pdbx_description
1 polymer ?
#
loop_
_entity_poly.entity_id
_entity_poly.type
_entity_poly.pdbx_seq_one_letter_code
_entity_poly.pdbx_strand_id
1 'polypeptide(L)'
;MRSWAQNLLVHCYRPSWQLAACWAIAGCSGTHEPVQTAPTLPRASVAPTANVPAMLGKSIDSLRSQLGPAQALPANYTDPLTTISAAPTTDSLAAFRTGGLTIVASYNAQTRRVRDLLVLGRHEDSLLARASLRASAHNYLIMPVFFANKPTHLLGLRIITTK
;
A
#
# COMPACT_ATOMS: atom_id res chain seq x y z
N MET A 1 -26.49 31.87 -35.21
CA MET A 1 -27.71 31.39 -35.90
C MET A 1 -28.09 30.04 -35.31
N ARG A 2 -29.37 29.86 -34.94
CA ARG A 2 -30.03 28.69 -34.29
C ARG A 2 -29.67 28.54 -32.79
N SER A 3 -30.51 28.92 -31.82
CA SER A 3 -31.85 28.39 -31.45
C SER A 3 -31.80 26.87 -31.40
N TRP A 4 -32.10 26.17 -30.31
CA TRP A 4 -33.46 25.94 -29.81
C TRP A 4 -33.46 25.70 -28.28
N ALA A 5 -34.40 26.36 -27.62
CA ALA A 5 -34.91 26.02 -26.30
C ALA A 5 -36.00 24.94 -26.42
N GLN A 6 -36.41 24.43 -25.26
CA GLN A 6 -37.73 23.91 -24.86
C GLN A 6 -37.68 22.43 -24.38
N ASN A 7 -37.89 22.08 -23.11
CA ASN A 7 -38.93 22.42 -22.10
C ASN A 7 -40.10 21.42 -22.15
N LEU A 8 -40.67 21.15 -20.96
CA LEU A 8 -41.95 20.49 -20.66
C LEU A 8 -41.94 18.95 -20.69
N LEU A 9 -42.72 18.20 -19.92
CA LEU A 9 -43.53 18.36 -18.72
C LEU A 9 -43.99 16.92 -18.38
N VAL A 10 -44.00 16.58 -17.10
CA VAL A 10 -45.12 15.94 -16.39
C VAL A 10 -45.97 14.92 -17.17
N HIS A 11 -45.99 13.67 -16.69
CA HIS A 11 -47.27 13.03 -16.37
C HIS A 11 -47.15 12.01 -15.26
N CYS A 12 -47.82 12.33 -14.15
CA CYS A 12 -48.33 11.38 -13.18
C CYS A 12 -49.16 10.29 -13.87
N TYR A 13 -48.99 9.05 -13.47
CA TYR A 13 -50.09 8.11 -13.39
C TYR A 13 -49.89 7.17 -12.20
N ARG A 14 -50.64 7.42 -11.12
CA ARG A 14 -50.99 6.43 -10.12
C ARG A 14 -52.20 5.66 -10.64
N PRO A 15 -52.22 4.34 -10.46
CA PRO A 15 -53.42 3.71 -9.97
C PRO A 15 -53.12 2.87 -8.73
N SER A 16 -53.92 3.15 -7.72
CA SER A 16 -54.16 2.38 -6.51
C SER A 16 -55.07 1.16 -6.82
N TRP A 17 -55.27 0.33 -5.79
CA TRP A 17 -56.22 -0.80 -5.68
C TRP A 17 -55.69 -2.14 -6.22
N GLN A 18 -55.82 -3.29 -5.57
CA GLN A 18 -56.21 -3.70 -4.21
C GLN A 18 -55.82 -5.19 -4.09
N LEU A 19 -55.46 -5.59 -2.87
CA LEU A 19 -55.42 -6.93 -2.26
C LEU A 19 -55.81 -8.16 -3.13
N ALA A 20 -54.87 -9.10 -3.24
CA ALA A 20 -55.18 -10.53 -3.22
C ALA A 20 -54.03 -11.29 -2.52
N ALA A 21 -54.31 -11.77 -1.32
CA ALA A 21 -53.48 -12.73 -0.63
C ALA A 21 -53.52 -14.07 -1.37
N CYS A 22 -52.35 -14.61 -1.69
CA CYS A 22 -52.17 -16.03 -1.90
C CYS A 22 -50.93 -16.46 -1.13
N TRP A 23 -51.19 -17.14 -0.01
CA TRP A 23 -50.22 -17.97 0.66
C TRP A 23 -49.84 -19.10 -0.31
N ALA A 24 -48.64 -19.03 -0.86
CA ALA A 24 -47.98 -20.16 -1.49
C ALA A 24 -46.60 -20.30 -0.83
N ILE A 25 -46.52 -21.25 0.09
CA ILE A 25 -45.28 -21.73 0.68
C ILE A 25 -44.57 -22.55 -0.40
N ALA A 26 -43.79 -21.89 -1.24
CA ALA A 26 -42.82 -22.54 -2.09
C ALA A 26 -41.50 -22.58 -1.32
N GLY A 27 -41.20 -23.72 -0.70
CA GLY A 27 -39.88 -24.02 -0.19
C GLY A 27 -38.88 -24.04 -1.33
N CYS A 28 -38.10 -22.97 -1.48
CA CYS A 28 -36.85 -23.05 -2.22
C CYS A 28 -35.83 -23.70 -1.28
N SER A 29 -35.55 -24.98 -1.54
CA SER A 29 -34.38 -25.68 -1.00
C SER A 29 -33.15 -24.81 -1.20
N GLY A 30 -32.71 -24.16 -0.13
CA GLY A 30 -31.39 -23.55 -0.08
C GLY A 30 -30.38 -24.69 -0.13
N THR A 31 -29.81 -24.92 -1.30
CA THR A 31 -28.58 -25.70 -1.45
C THR A 31 -27.50 -24.97 -0.67
N HIS A 32 -27.39 -25.29 0.61
CA HIS A 32 -26.28 -24.86 1.42
C HIS A 32 -25.10 -25.70 0.95
N GLU A 33 -24.19 -25.11 0.16
CA GLU A 33 -22.85 -25.67 0.06
C GLU A 33 -22.31 -25.81 1.50
N PRO A 34 -21.71 -26.95 1.87
CA PRO A 34 -20.94 -27.00 3.09
C PRO A 34 -19.82 -25.97 2.90
N VAL A 35 -19.87 -24.89 3.67
CA VAL A 35 -18.71 -24.04 3.88
C VAL A 35 -17.67 -24.95 4.53
N GLN A 36 -16.82 -25.55 3.70
CA GLN A 36 -15.60 -26.17 4.14
C GLN A 36 -14.73 -25.03 4.65
N THR A 37 -14.92 -24.70 5.93
CA THR A 37 -13.98 -23.94 6.71
C THR A 37 -12.74 -24.81 6.84
N ALA A 38 -11.93 -24.84 5.78
CA ALA A 38 -10.58 -25.35 5.88
C ALA A 38 -9.96 -24.60 7.06
N PRO A 39 -9.39 -25.30 8.06
CA PRO A 39 -8.71 -24.62 9.14
C PRO A 39 -7.62 -23.76 8.50
N THR A 40 -7.80 -22.44 8.54
CA THR A 40 -6.73 -21.50 8.22
C THR A 40 -5.63 -21.81 9.20
N LEU A 41 -4.61 -22.55 8.74
CA LEU A 41 -3.41 -22.81 9.52
C LEU A 41 -2.94 -21.44 10.03
N PRO A 42 -2.71 -21.28 11.35
CA PRO A 42 -2.23 -20.02 11.89
C PRO A 42 -0.93 -19.67 11.17
N ARG A 43 -0.99 -18.66 10.30
CA ARG A 43 0.19 -18.14 9.62
C ARG A 43 1.13 -17.72 10.72
N ALA A 44 2.33 -18.30 10.76
CA ALA A 44 3.32 -18.02 11.79
C ALA A 44 3.47 -16.49 11.93
N SER A 45 3.08 -15.97 13.09
CA SER A 45 3.10 -14.53 13.35
C SER A 45 4.55 -14.09 13.48
N VAL A 46 5.07 -13.40 12.46
CA VAL A 46 6.41 -12.82 12.51
C VAL A 46 6.35 -11.59 13.42
N ALA A 47 7.15 -11.59 14.49
CA ALA A 47 7.19 -10.47 15.43
C ALA A 47 7.71 -9.19 14.74
N PRO A 48 7.14 -8.01 15.03
CA PRO A 48 7.68 -6.75 14.56
C PRO A 48 9.09 -6.50 15.12
N THR A 49 10.02 -6.12 14.25
CA THR A 49 11.43 -5.88 14.61
C THR A 49 11.88 -4.43 14.37
N ALA A 50 11.10 -3.66 13.61
CA ALA A 50 11.31 -2.23 13.40
C ALA A 50 9.96 -1.51 13.24
N ASN A 51 9.91 -0.23 13.64
CA ASN A 51 8.74 0.63 13.42
C ASN A 51 9.04 1.62 12.29
N VAL A 52 8.87 1.15 11.04
CA VAL A 52 9.14 1.96 9.83
C VAL A 52 8.20 3.16 9.70
N PRO A 53 6.89 3.07 10.01
CA PRO A 53 6.01 4.25 10.00
C PRO A 53 6.52 5.41 10.85
N ALA A 54 7.13 5.14 12.00
CA ALA A 54 7.68 6.18 12.87
C ALA A 54 8.94 6.86 12.30
N MET A 55 9.50 6.36 11.19
CA MET A 55 10.68 6.93 10.52
C MET A 55 10.30 7.91 9.40
N LEU A 56 9.07 7.82 8.88
CA LEU A 56 8.59 8.68 7.80
C LEU A 56 8.48 10.14 8.26
N GLY A 57 8.79 11.08 7.37
CA GLY A 57 8.73 12.53 7.63
C GLY A 57 9.84 13.09 8.52
N LYS A 58 10.68 12.24 9.12
CA LYS A 58 11.86 12.66 9.88
C LYS A 58 12.96 13.19 8.96
N SER A 59 13.92 13.90 9.54
CA SER A 59 15.15 14.22 8.84
C SER A 59 16.08 12.99 8.81
N ILE A 60 16.95 12.94 7.81
CA ILE A 60 17.98 11.90 7.72
C ILE A 60 18.92 11.90 8.94
N ASP A 61 19.13 13.06 9.56
CA ASP A 61 19.94 13.20 10.76
C ASP A 61 19.24 12.57 11.98
N SER A 62 17.92 12.75 12.12
CA SER A 62 17.14 12.03 13.14
C SER A 62 17.17 10.52 12.94
N LEU A 63 17.14 10.04 11.68
CA LEU A 63 17.31 8.61 11.40
C LEU A 63 18.70 8.13 11.81
N ARG A 64 19.77 8.89 11.54
CA ARG A 64 21.13 8.53 11.97
C ARG A 64 21.26 8.47 13.49
N SER A 65 20.64 9.40 14.21
CA SER A 65 20.63 9.36 15.67
C SER A 65 19.90 8.13 16.23
N GLN A 66 18.84 7.66 15.54
CA GLN A 66 18.02 6.52 15.99
C GLN A 66 18.57 5.16 15.55
N LEU A 67 19.15 5.09 14.34
CA LEU A 67 19.55 3.84 13.68
C LEU A 67 21.06 3.65 13.61
N GLY A 68 21.83 4.66 14.02
CA GLY A 68 23.27 4.70 13.85
C GLY A 68 23.72 5.27 12.49
N PRO A 69 25.02 5.25 12.21
CA PRO A 69 25.56 5.80 10.97
C PRO A 69 24.99 5.08 9.74
N ALA A 70 24.85 5.83 8.64
CA ALA A 70 24.46 5.25 7.37
C ALA A 70 25.53 4.25 6.91
N GLN A 71 25.07 3.13 6.38
CA GLN A 71 25.91 2.07 5.82
C GLN A 71 26.04 2.25 4.31
N ALA A 72 27.02 1.56 3.73
CA ALA A 72 27.09 1.42 2.28
C ALA A 72 25.80 0.80 1.75
N LEU A 73 25.34 1.27 0.59
CA LEU A 73 24.24 0.65 -0.13
C LEU A 73 24.62 -0.80 -0.45
N PRO A 74 23.65 -1.74 -0.47
CA PRO A 74 23.92 -3.11 -0.89
C PRO A 74 24.57 -3.14 -2.27
N ALA A 75 25.48 -4.09 -2.48
CA ALA A 75 26.12 -4.28 -3.78
C ALA A 75 25.07 -4.42 -4.88
N ASN A 76 25.28 -3.72 -6.00
CA ASN A 76 24.38 -3.68 -7.16
C ASN A 76 23.00 -3.07 -6.89
N TYR A 77 22.79 -2.39 -5.76
CA TYR A 77 21.57 -1.63 -5.55
C TYR A 77 21.53 -0.44 -6.52
N THR A 78 20.47 -0.41 -7.34
CA THR A 78 20.09 0.74 -8.17
C THR A 78 18.67 1.08 -7.79
N ASP A 79 18.39 2.35 -7.50
CA ASP A 79 17.03 2.78 -7.17
C ASP A 79 16.11 2.60 -8.39
N PRO A 80 15.07 1.76 -8.33
CA PRO A 80 14.18 1.52 -9.48
C PRO A 80 13.38 2.74 -9.95
N LEU A 81 13.31 3.81 -9.15
CA LEU A 81 12.67 5.05 -9.59
C LEU A 81 13.57 5.92 -10.46
N THR A 82 14.90 5.78 -10.38
CA THR A 82 15.82 6.57 -11.24
C THR A 82 15.71 6.16 -12.71
N THR A 83 15.25 4.94 -13.00
CA THR A 83 15.01 4.48 -14.37
C THR A 83 13.67 4.98 -14.94
N ILE A 84 12.74 5.43 -14.09
CA ILE A 84 11.38 5.84 -14.49
C ILE A 84 11.25 7.37 -14.53
N SER A 85 11.98 8.08 -13.66
CA SER A 85 11.98 9.54 -13.60
C SER A 85 13.14 10.14 -14.39
N ALA A 86 12.85 10.77 -15.53
CA ALA A 86 13.84 11.47 -16.37
C ALA A 86 14.35 12.80 -15.77
N ALA A 87 13.74 13.27 -14.67
CA ALA A 87 14.15 14.50 -14.00
C ALA A 87 15.28 14.21 -12.99
N PRO A 88 16.36 15.01 -12.97
CA PRO A 88 17.40 14.90 -11.96
C PRO A 88 16.79 15.23 -10.59
N THR A 89 16.55 14.20 -9.77
CA THR A 89 16.14 14.40 -8.39
C THR A 89 17.38 14.81 -7.60
N THR A 90 17.30 15.85 -6.77
CA THR A 90 18.38 16.16 -5.81
C THR A 90 18.38 15.21 -4.61
N ASP A 91 18.01 13.97 -4.88
CA ASP A 91 17.85 12.98 -3.85
C ASP A 91 19.17 12.31 -3.59
N SER A 92 19.39 12.08 -2.31
CA SER A 92 20.46 11.26 -1.84
C SER A 92 19.87 10.02 -1.19
N LEU A 93 20.66 8.96 -1.20
CA LEU A 93 20.30 7.68 -0.61
C LEU A 93 21.15 7.44 0.63
N ALA A 94 20.56 6.76 1.61
CA ALA A 94 21.26 6.27 2.78
C ALA A 94 20.70 4.90 3.17
N ALA A 95 21.57 3.92 3.43
CA ALA A 95 21.16 2.63 3.96
C ALA A 95 21.32 2.57 5.47
N PHE A 96 20.39 1.89 6.14
CA PHE A 96 20.43 1.58 7.56
C PHE A 96 20.08 0.11 7.76
N ARG A 97 20.60 -0.49 8.83
CA ARG A 97 20.19 -1.81 9.29
C ARG A 97 19.59 -1.72 10.67
N THR A 98 18.41 -2.29 10.85
CA THR A 98 17.70 -2.32 12.13
C THR A 98 16.73 -3.49 12.18
N GLY A 99 16.63 -4.18 13.31
CA GLY A 99 15.74 -5.32 13.45
C GLY A 99 15.95 -6.43 12.40
N GLY A 100 17.17 -6.56 11.86
CA GLY A 100 17.49 -7.46 10.76
C GLY A 100 16.85 -7.08 9.40
N LEU A 101 16.32 -5.87 9.25
CA LEU A 101 15.87 -5.28 7.99
C LEU A 101 16.97 -4.36 7.44
N THR A 102 17.05 -4.27 6.11
CA THR A 102 17.82 -3.22 5.44
C THR A 102 16.84 -2.18 4.91
N ILE A 103 17.01 -0.93 5.34
CA ILE A 103 16.16 0.19 4.97
C ILE A 103 17.01 1.15 4.15
N VAL A 104 16.56 1.49 2.94
CA VAL A 104 17.14 2.54 2.11
C VAL A 104 16.24 3.75 2.19
N ALA A 105 16.74 4.85 2.71
CA ALA A 105 16.03 6.12 2.75
C ALA A 105 16.39 6.96 1.52
N SER A 106 15.38 7.40 0.79
CA SER A 106 15.51 8.49 -0.18
C SER A 106 15.17 9.80 0.52
N TYR A 107 16.06 10.78 0.43
CA TYR A 107 15.90 12.07 1.10
C TYR A 107 16.38 13.21 0.22
N ASN A 108 15.75 14.37 0.37
CA ASN A 108 16.18 15.58 -0.31
C ASN A 108 17.48 16.10 0.34
N ALA A 109 18.56 16.23 -0.43
CA ALA A 109 19.88 16.55 0.11
C ALA A 109 19.95 17.94 0.77
N GLN A 110 19.20 18.92 0.25
CA GLN A 110 19.21 20.30 0.73
C GLN A 110 18.42 20.46 2.04
N THR A 111 17.20 19.93 2.08
CA THR A 111 16.29 20.04 3.24
C THR A 111 16.54 18.97 4.29
N ARG A 112 17.34 17.95 3.96
CA ARG A 112 17.62 16.77 4.81
C ARG A 112 16.36 15.96 5.17
N ARG A 113 15.23 16.17 4.50
CA ARG A 113 13.96 15.48 4.77
C ARG A 113 13.85 14.17 4.01
N VAL A 114 13.49 13.11 4.72
CA VAL A 114 13.19 11.79 4.15
C VAL A 114 11.88 11.86 3.38
N ARG A 115 11.89 11.42 2.13
CA ARG A 115 10.72 11.42 1.24
C ARG A 115 10.03 10.06 1.22
N ASP A 116 10.83 9.02 1.11
CA ASP A 116 10.37 7.64 1.12
C ASP A 116 11.42 6.70 1.70
N LEU A 117 10.94 5.53 2.11
CA LEU A 117 11.75 4.45 2.65
C LEU A 117 11.51 3.20 1.82
N LEU A 118 12.57 2.53 1.40
CA LEU A 118 12.50 1.22 0.78
C LEU A 118 13.03 0.17 1.76
N VAL A 119 12.17 -0.73 2.21
CA VAL A 119 12.55 -1.88 3.03
C VAL A 119 12.88 -3.04 2.10
N LEU A 120 14.13 -3.46 2.08
CA LEU A 120 14.60 -4.52 1.17
C LEU A 120 14.25 -5.91 1.70
N GLY A 121 13.78 -6.77 0.80
CA GLY A 121 13.49 -8.16 1.07
C GLY A 121 12.63 -8.81 -0.02
N ARG A 122 12.50 -10.12 0.04
CA ARG A 122 11.90 -10.94 -1.04
C ARG A 122 10.48 -11.42 -0.76
N HIS A 123 10.00 -11.23 0.47
CA HIS A 123 8.70 -11.73 0.92
C HIS A 123 7.90 -10.59 1.54
N GLU A 124 6.84 -10.17 0.86
CA GLU A 124 6.01 -9.03 1.25
C GLU A 124 5.43 -9.19 2.67
N ASP A 125 4.76 -10.30 2.98
CA ASP A 125 4.16 -10.55 4.30
C ASP A 125 5.17 -10.43 5.44
N SER A 126 6.36 -10.99 5.26
CA SER A 126 7.44 -10.92 6.26
C SER A 126 7.96 -9.50 6.43
N LEU A 127 8.04 -8.72 5.34
CA LEU A 127 8.43 -7.32 5.40
C LEU A 127 7.37 -6.48 6.11
N LEU A 128 6.10 -6.66 5.76
CA LEU A 128 4.98 -5.96 6.40
C LEU A 128 4.98 -6.18 7.91
N ALA A 129 5.04 -7.44 8.33
CA ALA A 129 5.02 -7.82 9.74
C ALA A 129 6.24 -7.25 10.50
N ARG A 130 7.45 -7.48 9.99
CA ARG A 130 8.70 -7.06 10.66
C ARG A 130 8.88 -5.55 10.72
N ALA A 131 8.37 -4.82 9.73
CA ALA A 131 8.46 -3.37 9.66
C ALA A 131 7.32 -2.64 10.38
N SER A 132 6.42 -3.37 11.06
CA SER A 132 5.19 -2.83 11.67
C SER A 132 4.30 -2.09 10.66
N LEU A 133 4.31 -2.52 9.41
CA LEU A 133 3.55 -1.90 8.34
C LEU A 133 2.16 -2.53 8.23
N ARG A 134 1.19 -1.70 7.87
CA ARG A 134 -0.17 -2.13 7.57
C ARG A 134 -0.46 -1.83 6.11
N ALA A 135 -1.01 -2.81 5.39
CA ALA A 135 -1.38 -2.65 3.98
C ALA A 135 -2.35 -1.48 3.75
N SER A 136 -3.22 -1.20 4.74
CA SER A 136 -4.12 -0.06 4.75
C SER A 136 -3.78 0.87 5.91
N ALA A 137 -3.09 1.98 5.60
CA ALA A 137 -2.82 3.06 6.52
C ALA A 137 -3.18 4.41 5.89
N HIS A 138 -3.59 5.37 6.70
CA HIS A 138 -4.08 6.66 6.21
C HIS A 138 -2.98 7.70 5.98
N ASN A 139 -1.76 7.43 6.45
CA ASN A 139 -0.64 8.39 6.44
C ASN A 139 0.56 7.94 5.60
N TYR A 140 0.47 6.79 4.94
CA TYR A 140 1.47 6.31 4.01
C TYR A 140 0.88 5.34 3.00
N LEU A 141 1.52 5.24 1.83
CA LEU A 141 1.26 4.22 0.83
C LEU A 141 2.39 3.21 0.82
N ILE A 142 2.04 1.94 0.66
CA ILE A 142 3.01 0.85 0.45
C ILE A 142 2.93 0.44 -1.02
N MET A 143 4.08 0.38 -1.68
CA MET A 143 4.19 -0.10 -3.06
C MET A 143 5.22 -1.22 -3.13
N PRO A 144 4.90 -2.40 -3.69
CA PRO A 144 5.91 -3.40 -3.99
C PRO A 144 6.85 -2.86 -5.06
N VAL A 145 8.14 -3.06 -4.84
CA VAL A 145 9.19 -2.68 -5.77
C VAL A 145 9.87 -3.94 -6.26
N PHE A 146 9.96 -4.07 -7.58
CA PHE A 146 10.56 -5.23 -8.24
C PHE A 146 11.92 -4.86 -8.84
N PHE A 147 12.76 -5.85 -9.08
CA PHE A 147 14.02 -5.64 -9.79
C PHE A 147 13.74 -5.23 -11.25
N ALA A 148 14.41 -4.19 -11.74
CA ALA A 148 14.23 -3.70 -13.12
C ALA A 148 14.53 -4.78 -14.18
N ASN A 149 15.52 -5.65 -13.92
CA ASN A 149 15.89 -6.75 -14.82
C ASN A 149 15.14 -8.06 -14.55
N LYS A 150 14.32 -8.12 -13.49
CA LYS A 150 13.55 -9.30 -13.08
C LYS A 150 12.21 -8.83 -12.47
N PRO A 151 11.24 -8.39 -13.29
CA PRO A 151 10.02 -7.71 -12.84
C PRO A 151 9.08 -8.60 -12.00
N THR A 152 9.30 -9.92 -11.98
CA THR A 152 8.57 -10.86 -11.12
C THR A 152 9.24 -11.08 -9.76
N HIS A 153 10.44 -10.54 -9.55
CA HIS A 153 11.19 -10.69 -8.30
C HIS A 153 11.06 -9.44 -7.45
N LEU A 154 10.47 -9.61 -6.25
CA LEU A 154 10.36 -8.53 -5.27
C LEU A 154 11.75 -8.12 -4.78
N LEU A 155 12.06 -6.83 -4.92
CA LEU A 155 13.23 -6.17 -4.32
C LEU A 155 12.92 -5.75 -2.88
N GLY A 156 11.71 -5.23 -2.65
CA GLY A 156 11.29 -4.75 -1.35
C GLY A 156 9.95 -4.01 -1.39
N LEU A 157 9.63 -3.34 -0.29
CA LEU A 157 8.44 -2.50 -0.16
C LEU A 157 8.88 -1.04 -0.01
N ARG A 158 8.39 -0.17 -0.90
CA ARG A 158 8.55 1.28 -0.77
C ARG A 158 7.38 1.86 0.01
N ILE A 159 7.69 2.73 0.94
CA ILE A 159 6.75 3.40 1.82
C ILE A 159 6.89 4.90 1.62
N ILE A 160 5.82 5.52 1.15
CA ILE A 160 5.77 6.95 0.79
C ILE A 160 4.79 7.63 1.73
N THR A 161 5.19 8.78 2.30
CA THR A 161 4.26 9.63 3.07
C THR A 161 3.16 10.19 2.16
N THR A 162 1.92 10.17 2.62
CA THR A 162 0.77 10.81 1.92
C THR A 162 0.39 12.16 2.50
N LYS A 163 1.10 12.58 3.55
CA LYS A 163 0.91 13.85 4.24
C LYS A 163 2.13 14.73 4.04
#